data_AF-A0A7J3QEK4-F1
#
_entry.id   AF-A0A7J3QEK4-F1
#
_cell.length_a   1.000
_cell.length_b   1.000
_cell.length_c   1.000
_cell.angle_alpha   90.00
_cell.angle_beta   90.00
_cell.angle_gamma   90.00
#
_symmetry.space_group_name_H-M   'P 1'
#
loop_
_entity.id
_entity.type
_entity.pdbx_description
1 polymer ?
#
loop_
_entity_poly.entity_id
_entity_poly.type
_entity_poly.pdbx_seq_one_letter_code
_entity_poly.pdbx_strand_id
1 'polypeptide(L)' 'IPYYYELKRLAFEYGALGFNISGAGPSIFTIHKTSEEARYVGEKLSEFLNNKGIECSFIASYVSKSGAELIR' A
#
# COMPACT_ATOMS: atom_id res chain seq x y z
N ILE A 1 9.54 -3.92 -9.49
CA ILE A 1 8.20 -4.23 -8.95
C ILE A 1 7.28 -4.50 -10.14
N PRO A 2 6.66 -5.69 -10.24
CA PRO A 2 5.69 -5.99 -11.30
C PRO A 2 4.55 -4.99 -11.34
N TYR A 3 4.11 -4.61 -12.54
CA TYR A 3 2.94 -3.73 -12.77
C TYR A 3 3.00 -2.37 -12.06
N TYR A 4 4.21 -1.83 -11.80
CA TYR A 4 4.38 -0.60 -11.01
C TYR A 4 3.54 0.58 -11.53
N TYR A 5 3.51 0.78 -12.85
CA TYR A 5 2.76 1.89 -13.44
C TYR A 5 1.24 1.66 -13.39
N GLU A 6 0.77 0.42 -13.57
CA GLU A 6 -0.66 0.10 -13.40
C GLU A 6 -1.10 0.26 -11.94
N LEU A 7 -0.30 -0.23 -10.99
CA LEU A 7 -0.56 -0.05 -9.56
C LEU A 7 -0.62 1.44 -9.19
N LYS A 8 0.32 2.25 -9.70
CA LYS A 8 0.33 3.70 -9.49
C LYS A 8 -0.94 4.36 -10.02
N ARG A 9 -1.34 4.01 -11.25
CA ARG A 9 -2.55 4.54 -11.87
C ARG A 9 -3.80 4.17 -11.07
N LEU A 10 -3.95 2.89 -10.73
CA LEU A 10 -5.08 2.37 -9.95
C LEU A 10 -5.16 3.02 -8.56
N ALA A 11 -4.02 3.18 -7.88
CA ALA A 11 -3.98 3.82 -6.58
C ALA A 11 -4.58 5.24 -6.61
N PHE A 12 -4.19 6.05 -7.61
CA PHE A 12 -4.76 7.38 -7.79
C PHE A 12 -6.24 7.37 -8.20
N GLU A 13 -6.65 6.44 -9.06
CA GLU A 13 -8.06 6.26 -9.44
C GLU A 13 -8.94 5.90 -8.24
N TYR A 14 -8.41 5.15 -7.28
CA TYR A 14 -9.11 4.77 -6.06
C TYR A 14 -8.95 5.79 -4.90
N GLY A 15 -8.29 6.92 -5.14
CA GLY A 15 -8.27 8.05 -4.20
C GLY A 15 -7.00 8.17 -3.34
N ALA A 16 -5.92 7.43 -3.62
CA ALA A 16 -4.64 7.65 -2.94
C ALA A 16 -4.12 9.07 -3.20
N LEU A 17 -3.57 9.71 -2.17
CA LEU A 17 -2.88 11.01 -2.27
C LEU A 17 -1.45 10.89 -2.77
N GLY A 18 -0.84 9.73 -2.57
CA GLY A 18 0.54 9.44 -2.97
C GLY A 18 0.74 7.95 -3.19
N PHE A 19 1.69 7.62 -4.06
CA PHE A 19 2.08 6.25 -4.37
C PHE A 19 3.56 6.24 -4.79
N ASN A 20 4.37 5.35 -4.19
CA ASN A 20 5.73 5.09 -4.65
C ASN A 20 6.27 3.76 -4.09
N ILE A 21 7.50 3.41 -4.47
CA ILE A 21 8.27 2.31 -3.92
C ILE A 21 8.64 2.61 -2.47
N SER A 22 8.47 1.63 -1.58
CA SER A 22 8.94 1.69 -0.20
C SER A 22 10.38 1.17 -0.12
N GLY A 23 11.31 2.05 0.27
CA GLY A 23 12.74 1.71 0.32
C GLY A 23 13.27 1.28 -1.04
N ALA A 24 13.95 0.13 -1.10
CA ALA A 24 14.44 -0.48 -2.34
C ALA A 24 13.39 -1.37 -3.06
N GLY A 25 12.19 -1.54 -2.47
CA GLY A 25 11.17 -2.48 -2.93
C GLY A 25 11.38 -3.92 -2.41
N PRO A 26 10.52 -4.87 -2.80
CA PRO A 26 9.45 -4.76 -3.81
C PRO A 26 8.14 -4.15 -3.29
N SER A 27 8.07 -3.80 -2.00
CA SER A 27 6.89 -3.15 -1.43
C SER A 27 6.66 -1.76 -2.02
N ILE A 28 5.40 -1.39 -2.18
CA ILE A 28 4.97 -0.02 -2.45
C ILE A 28 4.32 0.54 -1.20
N PHE A 29 4.17 1.86 -1.14
CA PHE A 29 3.32 2.52 -0.14
C PHE A 29 2.32 3.43 -0.83
N THR A 30 1.19 3.66 -0.15
CA THR A 30 0.19 4.64 -0.54
C THR A 30 -0.13 5.56 0.63
N ILE A 31 -0.49 6.82 0.36
CA ILE A 31 -0.86 7.82 1.36
C ILE A 31 -2.34 8.14 1.21
N HIS A 32 -3.07 8.22 2.33
CA HIS A 32 -4.52 8.45 2.38
C HIS A 32 -4.87 9.41 3.52
N LYS A 33 -6.09 9.95 3.51
CA LYS A 33 -6.58 10.81 4.62
C LYS A 33 -7.13 9.98 5.77
N THR A 34 -7.73 8.84 5.46
CA THR A 34 -8.39 7.98 6.47
C THR A 34 -7.95 6.52 6.37
N SER A 35 -8.18 5.76 7.45
CA SER A 35 -7.94 4.32 7.48
C SER A 35 -8.84 3.55 6.51
N GLU A 36 -10.05 4.05 6.28
CA GLU A 36 -11.04 3.44 5.40
C GLU A 36 -10.59 3.54 3.94
N GLU A 37 -10.13 4.72 3.51
CA GLU A 37 -9.52 4.93 2.19
C GLU A 37 -8.30 4.03 2.02
N ALA A 38 -7.42 3.96 3.03
CA ALA A 38 -6.21 3.13 2.98
C ALA A 38 -6.51 1.64 2.80
N ARG A 39 -7.49 1.11 3.54
CA ARG A 39 -7.92 -0.29 3.40
C ARG A 39 -8.56 -0.54 2.04
N TYR A 40 -9.45 0.33 1.59
CA TYR A 40 -10.11 0.21 0.29
C TYR A 40 -9.09 0.14 -0.86
N VAL A 41 -8.11 1.06 -0.88
CA VAL A 41 -7.06 1.03 -1.91
C VAL A 41 -6.16 -0.20 -1.75
N GLY A 42 -5.80 -0.58 -0.52
CA GLY A 42 -5.01 -1.78 -0.24
C GLY A 42 -5.66 -3.05 -0.78
N GLU A 43 -6.97 -3.23 -0.56
CA GLU A 43 -7.76 -4.34 -1.08
C GLU A 43 -7.79 -4.35 -2.61
N LYS A 44 -8.05 -3.20 -3.24
CA LYS A 44 -8.12 -3.10 -4.71
C LYS A 44 -6.80 -3.41 -5.41
N LEU A 45 -5.68 -2.91 -4.86
CA LEU A 45 -4.35 -3.22 -5.41
C LEU A 45 -3.98 -4.69 -5.18
N SER A 46 -4.35 -5.25 -4.02
CA SER A 46 -4.11 -6.67 -3.73
C SER A 46 -4.93 -7.57 -4.64
N GLU A 47 -6.21 -7.25 -4.86
CA GLU A 47 -7.09 -7.93 -5.82
C GLU A 47 -6.49 -7.91 -7.23
N PHE A 48 -6.00 -6.77 -7.70
CA PHE A 48 -5.32 -6.64 -8.99
C PHE A 48 -4.10 -7.56 -9.10
N LEU A 49 -3.23 -7.60 -8.09
CA LEU A 49 -2.03 -8.45 -8.09
C LEU A 49 -2.38 -9.94 -8.01
N ASN A 50 -3.33 -10.30 -7.15
CA ASN A 50 -3.81 -11.68 -7.01
C ASN A 50 -4.40 -12.18 -8.34
N ASN A 51 -5.16 -11.34 -9.07
CA ASN A 51 -5.68 -11.66 -10.41
C ASN A 51 -4.57 -11.81 -11.47
N LYS A 52 -3.34 -11.34 -11.20
CA LYS A 52 -2.14 -11.57 -12.01
C LYS A 52 -1.28 -12.73 -11.51
N GLY A 53 -1.75 -13.49 -10.52
CA GLY A 53 -1.02 -14.60 -9.91
C GLY A 53 0.11 -14.16 -8.99
N ILE A 54 0.08 -12.92 -8.50
CA ILE A 54 1.08 -12.40 -7.55
C ILE A 54 0.43 -12.31 -6.18
N GLU A 55 0.82 -13.21 -5.29
CA GLU A 55 0.40 -13.16 -3.89
C GLU A 55 1.01 -11.93 -3.19
N CYS A 56 0.19 -11.22 -2.42
CA CYS A 56 0.64 -10.06 -1.65
C CYS A 56 -0.22 -9.85 -0.41
N SER A 57 0.31 -9.05 0.52
CA SER A 57 -0.39 -8.58 1.71
C SER A 57 -0.21 -7.06 1.82
N PHE A 58 -1.11 -6.42 2.58
CA PHE A 58 -1.02 -4.99 2.87
C PHE A 58 -1.21 -4.72 4.35
N ILE A 59 -0.65 -3.60 4.81
CA ILE A 59 -0.83 -3.07 6.16
C ILE A 59 -1.29 -1.63 6.03
N ALA A 60 -2.38 -1.29 6.73
CA ALA A 60 -2.84 0.09 6.90
C ALA A 60 -2.45 0.57 8.30
N SER A 61 -1.59 1.57 8.38
CA SER A 61 -1.14 2.15 9.66
C SER A 61 -0.96 3.66 9.56
N TYR A 62 -0.87 4.29 10.73
CA TYR A 62 -0.41 5.67 10.85
C TYR A 62 1.11 5.67 11.01
N VAL A 63 1.73 6.82 10.72
CA VAL A 63 3.15 7.05 11.05
C VAL A 63 3.32 6.88 12.56
N SER A 64 4.24 5.99 12.96
CA SER A 64 4.50 5.73 14.37
C SER A 64 5.00 6.99 15.06
N LYS A 65 4.49 7.26 16.26
CA LYS A 65 4.96 8.35 17.14
C LYS A 65 6.11 7.91 18.05
N SER A 66 6.35 6.59 18.14
CA SER A 66 7.44 5.98 18.90
C SER A 66 8.34 5.13 18.00
N GLY A 67 9.58 4.95 18.43
CA GLY A 67 10.56 4.11 17.75
C GLY A 67 10.53 2.68 18.26
N ALA A 68 11.71 2.11 18.54
CA ALA A 68 11.81 0.79 19.14
C ALA A 68 11.29 0.78 20.58
N GLU A 69 10.60 -0.31 20.96
CA GLU A 69 10.03 -0.52 22.30
C GLU A 69 10.41 -1.91 22.83
N LEU A 70 10.49 -2.04 24.16
CA LEU A 70 10.72 -3.32 24.84
C LEU A 70 9.39 -4.07 25.01
N ILE A 71 9.26 -5.24 24.40
CA ILE A 71 8.10 -6.13 24.59
C ILE A 71 8.31 -6.91 25.90
N ARG A 72 7.33 -6.86 26.82
CA ARG A 72 7.32 -7.59 28.10
C ARG A 72 6.33 -8.74 28.08
#